data_AF-A0AA88YBZ8-F1
#
_entry.id   AF-A0AA88YBZ8-F1
#
_cell.length_a   1.000
_cell.length_b   1.000
_cell.length_c   1.000
_cell.angle_alpha   90.00
_cell.angle_beta   90.00
_cell.angle_gamma   90.00
#
_symmetry.space_group_name_H-M   'P 1'
#
loop_
_entity.id
_entity.type
_entity.pdbx_description
1 polymer ?
#
loop_
_entity_poly.entity_id
_entity_poly.type
_entity_poly.pdbx_seq_one_letter_code
_entity_poly.pdbx_strand_id
1 'polypeptide(L)'
;MKNAVKGTDKRNARERKRVKGINEMLTILKQKLPEEWTSRKMSKLEILRKSALYIRRLSQMTQTETQNEDLASNTCADNNNIIIDTNSSRHSLRKPDDPVSADDIFERCNGINI
;
A
#
# COMPACT_ATOMS: atom_id res chain seq x y z
N MET A 1 39.28 17.67 15.18
CA MET A 1 38.68 16.31 15.26
C MET A 1 37.65 16.18 14.13
N LYS A 2 37.91 15.35 13.11
CA LYS A 2 36.94 15.05 12.04
C LYS A 2 36.75 13.52 12.03
N ASN A 3 35.91 13.03 12.93
CA ASN A 3 35.56 11.61 12.97
C ASN A 3 34.57 11.35 11.83
N ALA A 4 35.10 10.85 10.72
CA ALA A 4 34.36 10.54 9.52
C ALA A 4 33.28 9.50 9.82
N VAL A 5 32.02 9.90 9.64
CA VAL A 5 30.84 9.06 9.75
C VAL A 5 30.73 8.15 8.50
N LYS A 6 31.76 7.32 8.25
CA LYS A 6 31.87 6.49 7.03
C LYS A 6 30.72 5.48 6.86
N GLY A 7 30.08 5.08 7.98
CA GLY A 7 28.93 4.17 7.97
C GLY A 7 27.59 4.83 7.62
N THR A 8 27.41 6.14 7.87
CA THR A 8 26.14 6.81 7.56
C THR A 8 25.97 7.06 6.09
N ASP A 9 27.04 7.27 5.33
CA ASP A 9 26.92 7.56 3.90
C ASP A 9 26.36 6.38 3.12
N LYS A 10 26.82 5.15 3.43
CA LYS A 10 26.26 3.92 2.85
C LYS A 10 24.80 3.72 3.28
N ARG A 11 24.42 4.06 4.52
CA ARG A 11 23.03 3.98 5.00
C ARG A 11 22.12 5.00 4.32
N ASN A 12 22.57 6.25 4.22
CA ASN A 12 21.83 7.34 3.60
C ASN A 12 21.66 7.10 2.09
N ALA A 13 22.66 6.53 1.43
CA ALA A 13 22.55 6.12 0.02
C ALA A 13 21.46 5.07 -0.18
N ARG A 14 21.37 4.06 0.70
CA ARG A 14 20.28 3.07 0.67
C ARG A 14 18.92 3.72 0.89
N GLU A 15 18.82 4.62 1.86
CA GLU A 15 17.56 5.30 2.16
C GLU A 15 17.12 6.20 0.99
N ARG A 16 18.05 6.90 0.36
CA ARG A 16 17.76 7.65 -0.88
C ARG A 16 17.26 6.74 -1.99
N LYS A 17 17.88 5.57 -2.21
CA LYS A 17 17.41 4.58 -3.21
C LYS A 17 15.99 4.10 -2.90
N ARG A 18 15.70 3.78 -1.64
CA ARG A 18 14.38 3.35 -1.18
C ARG A 18 13.32 4.44 -1.40
N VAL A 19 13.60 5.67 -0.98
CA VAL A 19 12.69 6.81 -1.12
C VAL A 19 12.48 7.18 -2.60
N LYS A 20 13.49 7.02 -3.46
CA LYS A 20 13.35 7.21 -4.90
C LYS A 20 12.26 6.30 -5.48
N GLY A 21 12.29 5.00 -5.14
CA GLY A 21 11.26 4.05 -5.57
C GLY A 21 9.85 4.44 -5.10
N ILE A 22 9.72 4.90 -3.86
CA ILE A 22 8.42 5.39 -3.35
C ILE A 22 7.94 6.62 -4.11
N ASN A 23 8.82 7.57 -4.40
CA ASN A 23 8.44 8.78 -5.14
C ASN A 23 8.07 8.45 -6.60
N GLU A 24 8.71 7.45 -7.21
CA GLU A 24 8.35 6.92 -8.53
C GLU A 24 6.94 6.30 -8.50
N MET A 25 6.66 5.42 -7.53
CA MET A 25 5.31 4.85 -7.33
C MET A 25 4.25 5.92 -7.09
N LEU A 26 4.57 6.96 -6.31
CA LEU A 26 3.66 8.09 -6.07
C LEU A 26 3.38 8.88 -7.36
N THR A 27 4.38 9.01 -8.24
CA THR A 27 4.20 9.63 -9.55
C THR A 27 3.29 8.80 -10.46
N ILE A 28 3.49 7.47 -10.48
CA ILE A 28 2.60 6.55 -11.20
C ILE A 28 1.17 6.65 -10.66
N LEU A 29 1.01 6.69 -9.33
CA LEU A 29 -0.30 6.83 -8.71
C LEU A 29 -1.01 8.13 -9.14
N LYS A 30 -0.26 9.24 -9.23
CA LYS A 30 -0.78 10.52 -9.73
C LYS A 30 -1.21 10.43 -11.20
N GLN A 31 -0.47 9.71 -12.05
CA GLN A 31 -0.80 9.53 -13.47
C GLN A 31 -2.08 8.73 -13.70
N LYS A 32 -2.52 7.94 -12.71
CA LYS A 32 -3.78 7.19 -12.77
C LYS A 32 -5.01 8.03 -12.38
N LEU A 33 -4.81 9.26 -11.90
CA LEU A 33 -5.91 10.16 -11.58
C LEU A 33 -6.45 10.85 -12.85
N PRO A 34 -7.73 11.24 -12.87
CA PRO A 34 -8.30 12.07 -13.93
C PRO A 34 -7.52 13.37 -14.11
N GLU A 35 -7.28 13.80 -15.35
CA GLU A 35 -6.43 14.95 -15.66
C GLU A 35 -6.94 16.23 -14.98
N GLU A 36 -8.26 16.41 -14.94
CA GLU A 36 -8.96 17.53 -14.29
C GLU A 36 -8.74 17.60 -12.77
N TRP A 37 -8.32 16.50 -12.14
CA TRP A 37 -7.96 16.47 -10.72
C TRP A 37 -6.45 16.58 -10.52
N THR A 38 -5.66 16.52 -11.59
CA THR A 38 -4.21 16.66 -11.51
C THR A 38 -3.75 18.09 -11.75
N SER A 39 -2.64 18.45 -11.11
CA SER A 39 -1.94 19.72 -11.33
C SER A 39 -0.45 19.45 -11.42
N ARG A 40 0.32 20.37 -12.03
CA ARG A 40 1.79 20.21 -12.15
C ARG A 40 2.45 20.01 -10.79
N LYS A 41 2.02 20.75 -9.77
CA LYS A 41 2.51 20.64 -8.37
C LYS A 41 1.40 20.09 -7.49
N MET A 42 1.53 18.83 -7.09
CA MET A 42 0.61 18.17 -6.16
C MET A 42 1.42 17.56 -5.02
N SER A 43 1.00 17.80 -3.78
CA SER A 43 1.62 17.24 -2.59
C SER A 43 1.34 15.74 -2.46
N LYS A 44 2.16 15.03 -1.67
CA LYS A 44 1.96 13.61 -1.39
C LYS A 44 0.57 13.33 -0.82
N LEU A 45 0.11 14.20 0.08
CA LEU A 45 -1.18 14.06 0.74
C LEU A 45 -2.36 14.28 -0.20
N GLU A 46 -2.26 15.27 -1.10
CA GLU A 46 -3.28 15.49 -2.12
C GLU A 46 -3.38 14.31 -3.08
N ILE A 47 -2.26 13.75 -3.53
CA ILE A 47 -2.25 12.54 -4.37
C ILE A 47 -3.01 11.42 -3.65
N LEU A 48 -2.66 11.12 -2.40
CA LEU A 48 -3.31 10.06 -1.62
C LEU A 48 -4.82 10.29 -1.43
N ARG A 49 -5.22 11.51 -1.07
CA ARG A 49 -6.65 11.86 -0.89
C ARG A 49 -7.43 11.71 -2.18
N LYS A 50 -6.89 12.20 -3.30
CA LYS A 50 -7.55 12.11 -4.61
C LYS A 50 -7.62 10.68 -5.11
N SER A 51 -6.60 9.85 -4.87
CA SER A 51 -6.62 8.42 -5.20
C SER A 51 -7.71 7.67 -4.46
N ALA A 52 -7.84 7.88 -3.14
CA ALA A 52 -8.90 7.26 -2.36
C ALA A 52 -10.29 7.70 -2.84
N LEU A 53 -10.47 8.99 -3.15
CA LEU A 53 -11.71 9.51 -3.70
C LEU A 53 -12.02 8.90 -5.09
N TYR A 54 -11.00 8.75 -5.93
CA TYR A 54 -11.19 8.22 -7.29
C TYR A 54 -11.61 6.76 -7.27
N ILE A 55 -10.95 5.93 -6.46
CA ILE A 55 -11.35 4.53 -6.23
C ILE A 55 -12.81 4.49 -5.81
N ARG A 56 -13.22 5.30 -4.82
CA ARG A 56 -14.62 5.35 -4.36
C ARG A 56 -15.59 5.71 -5.48
N ARG A 57 -15.28 6.71 -6.33
CA ARG A 57 -16.17 7.10 -7.43
C ARG A 57 -16.31 5.99 -8.46
N LEU A 58 -15.21 5.35 -8.84
CA LEU A 58 -15.22 4.21 -9.77
C LEU A 58 -16.00 3.03 -9.21
N SER A 59 -15.83 2.72 -7.91
CA SER A 59 -16.61 1.67 -7.23
C SER A 59 -18.10 1.99 -7.22
N GLN A 60 -18.50 3.27 -7.06
CA GLN A 60 -19.91 3.66 -7.10
C GLN A 60 -20.49 3.53 -8.51
N MET A 61 -19.77 3.97 -9.54
CA MET A 61 -20.22 3.86 -10.94
C MET A 61 -20.44 2.41 -11.37
N THR A 62 -19.52 1.53 -10.98
CA THR A 62 -19.63 0.09 -11.27
C THR A 62 -20.72 -0.59 -10.45
N GLN A 63 -20.98 -0.15 -9.22
CA GLN A 63 -22.09 -0.67 -8.41
C GLN A 63 -23.45 -0.20 -8.94
N THR A 64 -23.59 1.04 -9.43
CA THR A 64 -24.87 1.54 -9.96
C THR A 64 -25.35 0.77 -11.19
N GLU A 65 -24.46 0.13 -11.95
CA GLU A 65 -24.83 -0.76 -13.06
C GLU A 65 -25.37 -2.12 -12.57
N THR A 66 -25.02 -2.53 -11.35
CA THR A 66 -25.48 -3.79 -10.72
C THR A 66 -26.69 -3.63 -9.81
N GLN A 67 -27.08 -2.39 -9.45
CA GLN A 67 -28.14 -2.12 -8.46
C GLN A 67 -29.53 -1.91 -9.07
N ASN A 68 -29.77 -2.41 -10.29
CA ASN A 68 -31.14 -2.61 -10.80
C ASN A 68 -31.76 -3.96 -10.39
N GLU A 69 -31.06 -4.81 -9.61
CA GLU A 69 -31.65 -6.09 -9.17
C GLU A 69 -31.83 -6.27 -7.65
N ASP A 70 -31.23 -5.48 -6.76
CA ASP A 70 -31.33 -5.78 -5.31
C ASP A 70 -31.79 -4.60 -4.44
N LEU A 71 -33.04 -4.17 -4.64
CA LEU A 71 -33.84 -3.55 -3.57
C LEU A 71 -34.33 -4.64 -2.60
N ALA A 72 -33.44 -5.18 -1.77
CA ALA A 72 -33.83 -5.77 -0.49
C ALA A 72 -32.62 -6.03 0.42
N SER A 73 -32.76 -5.57 1.66
CA SER A 73 -32.18 -6.17 2.86
C SER A 73 -30.79 -5.74 3.35
N ASN A 74 -30.86 -4.81 4.30
CA ASN A 74 -30.34 -4.93 5.68
C ASN A 74 -29.11 -4.11 6.05
N THR A 75 -29.38 -2.95 6.66
CA THR A 75 -28.56 -2.37 7.72
C THR A 75 -28.61 -3.22 8.99
N CYS A 76 -27.47 -3.60 9.56
CA CYS A 76 -27.27 -3.73 11.02
C CYS A 76 -25.75 -3.84 11.28
N ALA A 77 -25.14 -2.82 11.88
CA ALA A 77 -24.95 -2.62 13.33
C ALA A 77 -23.71 -3.37 13.87
N ASP A 78 -22.85 -2.58 14.50
CA ASP A 78 -21.73 -2.92 15.39
C ASP A 78 -21.78 -4.30 16.04
N ASN A 79 -20.62 -4.94 16.17
CA ASN A 79 -20.20 -5.61 17.41
C ASN A 79 -18.70 -5.93 17.40
N ASN A 80 -17.93 -5.05 18.05
CA ASN A 80 -16.58 -5.33 18.52
C ASN A 80 -16.64 -6.38 19.64
N ASN A 81 -16.14 -7.60 19.40
CA ASN A 81 -15.68 -8.46 20.48
C ASN A 81 -14.64 -9.48 19.97
N ILE A 82 -13.37 -9.06 19.89
CA ILE A 82 -12.25 -10.02 19.74
C ILE A 82 -11.92 -10.54 21.13
N ILE A 83 -12.38 -11.76 21.39
CA ILE A 83 -11.99 -12.56 22.57
C ILE A 83 -10.47 -12.78 22.51
N ILE A 84 -9.78 -12.30 23.55
CA ILE A 84 -8.34 -12.42 23.70
C ILE A 84 -8.07 -13.74 24.43
N ASP A 85 -7.96 -14.84 23.69
CA ASP A 85 -7.54 -16.11 24.27
C ASP A 85 -6.04 -16.06 24.56
N THR A 86 -5.74 -15.92 25.84
CA THR A 86 -4.38 -16.02 26.38
C THR A 86 -4.09 -17.48 26.72
N ASN A 87 -2.98 -17.96 26.14
CA ASN A 87 -2.19 -19.15 26.51
C ASN A 87 -2.59 -20.53 25.94
N SER A 88 -1.81 -21.00 24.95
CA SER A 88 -1.11 -22.28 25.13
C SER A 88 0.02 -22.55 24.13
N SER A 89 1.17 -22.90 24.70
CA SER A 89 2.28 -23.69 24.16
C SER A 89 3.20 -23.12 23.07
N ARG A 90 4.31 -22.57 23.58
CA ARG A 90 5.66 -22.61 23.00
C ARG A 90 5.90 -23.88 22.17
N HIS A 91 6.26 -23.72 20.89
CA HIS A 91 7.02 -24.73 20.16
C HIS A 91 8.05 -24.08 19.22
N SER A 92 9.31 -24.27 19.59
CA SER A 92 10.53 -24.22 18.76
C SER A 92 11.04 -22.88 18.21
N LEU A 93 12.19 -22.47 18.76
CA LEU A 93 13.13 -21.51 18.19
C LEU A 93 13.51 -21.92 16.76
N ARG A 94 12.98 -21.25 15.74
CA ARG A 94 13.59 -21.28 14.40
C ARG A 94 14.63 -20.17 14.32
N LYS A 95 15.87 -20.56 14.07
CA LYS A 95 17.00 -19.67 13.79
C LYS A 95 16.65 -18.80 12.57
N PRO A 96 16.93 -17.48 12.59
CA PRO A 96 17.03 -16.72 11.37
C PRO A 96 18.38 -17.06 10.72
N ASP A 97 18.38 -17.32 9.41
CA ASP A 97 19.41 -16.92 8.45
C ASP A 97 19.42 -17.87 7.24
N ASP A 98 18.55 -17.58 6.28
CA ASP A 98 18.84 -17.78 4.87
C ASP A 98 18.39 -16.52 4.12
N PRO A 99 19.24 -15.90 3.27
CA PRO A 99 18.84 -14.74 2.50
C PRO A 99 17.83 -15.17 1.44
N VAL A 100 16.59 -14.70 1.59
CA VAL A 100 15.56 -14.82 0.54
C VAL A 100 16.14 -14.23 -0.75
N SER A 101 16.27 -15.08 -1.78
CA SER A 101 16.78 -14.71 -3.10
C SER A 101 15.96 -13.56 -3.67
N ALA A 102 16.62 -12.56 -4.24
CA ALA A 102 15.97 -11.37 -4.79
C ALA A 102 15.04 -11.68 -5.97
N ASP A 103 15.15 -12.89 -6.54
CA ASP A 103 14.38 -13.33 -7.70
C ASP A 103 12.92 -13.70 -7.35
N ASP A 104 12.62 -14.06 -6.10
CA ASP A 104 11.26 -14.47 -5.66
C ASP A 104 10.29 -13.29 -5.45
N ILE A 105 10.79 -12.06 -5.41
CA ILE A 105 9.94 -10.87 -5.19
C ILE A 105 9.23 -10.46 -6.49
N PHE A 106 9.78 -10.83 -7.66
CA PHE A 106 9.29 -10.33 -8.95
C PHE A 106 8.06 -11.07 -9.49
N GLU A 107 7.84 -12.34 -9.13
CA GLU A 107 6.68 -13.10 -9.65
C GLU A 107 5.34 -12.78 -8.96
N ARG A 108 5.35 -12.19 -7.76
CA ARG A 108 4.11 -12.01 -6.98
C ARG A 108 3.25 -10.81 -7.41
N CYS A 109 3.74 -10.01 -8.36
CA CYS A 109 3.06 -8.80 -8.82
C CYS A 109 2.59 -8.82 -10.29
N ASN A 110 2.85 -9.89 -11.05
CA ASN A 110 2.43 -10.00 -12.46
C ASN A 110 1.17 -10.87 -12.68
N GLY A 111 0.27 -10.91 -11.69
CA GLY A 111 -1.00 -11.65 -11.77
C GLY A 111 -2.24 -10.81 -12.10
N ILE A 112 -2.11 -9.55 -12.51
CA ILE A 112 -3.24 -8.74 -13.00
C ILE A 112 -2.96 -8.35 -14.44
N ASN A 113 -3.53 -9.15 -15.33
CA ASN A 113 -3.71 -8.87 -16.74
C ASN A 113 -4.49 -7.55 -16.90
N ILE A 114 -3.94 -6.59 -17.65
CA ILE A 114 -4.71 -5.49 -18.27
C ILE A 114 -4.54 -5.65 -19.77
#